data_AF-A0A0G1CUU4-F1
#
_entry.id   AF-A0A0G1CUU4-F1
#
_cell.length_a   1.000
_cell.length_b   1.000
_cell.length_c   1.000
_cell.angle_alpha   90.00
_cell.angle_beta   90.00
_cell.angle_gamma   90.00
#
_symmetry.space_group_name_H-M   'P 1'
#
loop_
_entity.id
_entity.type
_entity.pdbx_description
1 polymer ?
#
loop_
_entity_poly.entity_id
_entity_poly.type
_entity_poly.pdbx_seq_one_letter_code
_entity_poly.pdbx_strand_id
1 'polypeptide(L)'
;MSIPSFNPKKNYLVYITDIIEAIDLIDIYCKGVSEERFSQDIQLQDSVIRRFQIIGEAAGHIPDELRKEFPNIPWKKIVAQRNLIIHDYATVRSGEVWMVIQKDLPVLKPQLIVVKEYLQKQ
;
A
#
# COMPACT_ATOMS: atom_id res chain seq x y z
N MET A 1 4.05 -6.47 -37.28
CA MET A 1 3.53 -5.98 -35.98
C MET A 1 4.42 -6.54 -34.90
N SER A 2 5.28 -5.72 -34.29
CA SER A 2 6.14 -6.14 -33.20
C SER A 2 5.30 -6.25 -31.93
N ILE A 3 5.27 -7.45 -31.33
CA ILE A 3 4.73 -7.66 -29.98
C ILE A 3 5.51 -6.70 -29.06
N PRO A 4 4.86 -5.85 -28.24
CA PRO A 4 5.59 -5.01 -27.31
C PRO A 4 6.43 -5.93 -26.42
N SER A 5 7.75 -5.76 -26.43
CA SER A 5 8.64 -6.57 -25.59
C SER A 5 8.21 -6.40 -24.14
N PHE A 6 7.89 -7.50 -23.46
CA PHE A 6 7.60 -7.49 -22.03
C PHE A 6 8.78 -6.85 -21.30
N ASN A 7 8.58 -5.63 -20.78
CA ASN A 7 9.57 -4.95 -19.95
C ASN A 7 9.11 -5.08 -18.49
N PRO A 8 9.61 -6.09 -17.75
CA PRO A 8 9.20 -6.34 -16.38
C PRO A 8 9.40 -5.11 -15.47
N LYS A 9 10.42 -4.28 -15.74
CA LYS A 9 10.71 -3.08 -14.93
C LYS A 9 9.63 -2.01 -15.05
N LYS A 10 9.07 -1.82 -16.25
CA LYS A 10 7.98 -0.86 -16.46
C LYS A 10 6.75 -1.25 -15.65
N ASN A 11 6.52 -2.55 -15.45
CA ASN A 11 5.43 -3.05 -14.61
C ASN A 11 5.73 -2.85 -13.11
N TYR A 12 6.98 -3.01 -12.65
CA TYR A 12 7.33 -2.77 -11.24
C TYR A 12 7.17 -1.30 -10.84
N LEU A 13 7.53 -0.37 -11.73
CA LEU A 13 7.33 1.05 -11.50
C LEU A 13 5.84 1.40 -11.35
N VAL A 14 4.96 0.77 -12.13
CA VAL A 14 3.50 0.91 -12.03
C VAL A 14 3.05 0.44 -10.64
N TYR A 15 3.42 -0.76 -10.20
CA TYR A 15 3.02 -1.27 -8.89
C TYR A 15 3.51 -0.41 -7.72
N ILE A 16 4.76 0.05 -7.74
CA ILE A 16 5.27 0.97 -6.70
C ILE A 16 4.49 2.29 -6.71
N THR A 17 4.15 2.79 -7.90
CA THR A 17 3.35 4.01 -8.03
C THR A 17 1.93 3.81 -7.49
N ASP A 18 1.27 2.69 -7.82
CA ASP A 18 -0.05 2.34 -7.30
C ASP A 18 -0.08 2.29 -5.76
N ILE A 19 0.97 1.73 -5.13
CA ILE A 19 1.07 1.70 -3.67
C ILE A 19 1.19 3.12 -3.10
N ILE A 20 2.05 3.96 -3.69
CA ILE A 20 2.24 5.34 -3.22
C ILE A 20 0.94 6.15 -3.36
N GLU A 21 0.28 6.08 -4.52
CA GLU A 21 -0.99 6.77 -4.78
C GLU A 21 -2.10 6.30 -3.84
N ALA A 22 -2.15 4.99 -3.53
CA ALA A 22 -3.09 4.47 -2.55
C ALA A 22 -2.83 5.02 -1.14
N ILE A 23 -1.57 5.16 -0.73
CA ILE A 23 -1.21 5.80 0.55
C ILE A 23 -1.58 7.28 0.54
N ASP A 24 -1.28 8.01 -0.54
CA ASP A 24 -1.66 9.43 -0.69
C ASP A 24 -3.17 9.64 -0.53
N LEU A 25 -3.99 8.76 -1.13
CA LEU A 25 -5.43 8.83 -0.99
C LEU A 25 -5.89 8.55 0.46
N ILE A 26 -5.28 7.60 1.16
CA ILE A 26 -5.55 7.36 2.60
C ILE A 26 -5.22 8.63 3.40
N ASP A 27 -4.05 9.24 3.17
CA ASP A 27 -3.65 10.48 3.84
C ASP A 27 -4.68 11.60 3.63
N ILE A 28 -5.20 11.74 2.39
CA ILE A 28 -6.23 12.72 2.04
C ILE A 28 -7.54 12.43 2.77
N TYR A 29 -8.01 11.18 2.76
CA TYR A 29 -9.29 10.80 3.36
C TYR A 29 -9.28 10.95 4.89
N CYS A 30 -8.15 10.67 5.52
CA CYS A 30 -7.99 10.70 6.97
C CYS A 30 -7.49 12.04 7.51
N LYS A 31 -7.25 13.04 6.65
CA LYS A 31 -6.74 14.35 7.09
C LYS A 31 -7.73 15.04 8.02
N GLY A 32 -7.30 15.30 9.26
CA GLY A 32 -8.12 15.94 10.29
C GLY A 32 -9.23 15.06 10.86
N VAL A 33 -9.24 13.77 10.55
CA VAL A 33 -10.18 12.79 11.10
C VAL A 33 -9.62 12.24 12.41
N SER A 34 -10.46 12.07 13.44
CA SER A 34 -10.08 11.38 14.67
C SER A 34 -10.33 9.88 14.57
N GLU A 35 -9.72 9.09 15.45
CA GLU A 35 -9.97 7.64 15.52
C GLU A 35 -11.45 7.34 15.76
N GLU A 36 -12.10 8.08 16.66
CA GLU A 36 -13.51 7.91 16.99
C GLU A 36 -14.38 8.18 15.75
N ARG A 37 -14.10 9.27 15.02
CA ARG A 37 -14.82 9.56 13.78
C ARG A 37 -14.61 8.48 12.73
N PHE A 38 -13.36 8.02 12.55
CA PHE A 38 -13.03 6.94 11.63
C PHE A 38 -13.82 5.67 11.98
N SER A 39 -13.87 5.30 13.28
CA SER A 39 -14.56 4.10 13.76
C SER A 39 -16.07 4.09 13.53
N GLN A 40 -16.69 5.27 13.38
CA GLN A 40 -18.13 5.44 13.18
C GLN A 40 -18.52 5.69 11.71
N ASP A 41 -17.55 6.01 10.85
CA ASP A 41 -17.77 6.35 9.45
C ASP A 41 -17.47 5.16 8.54
N ILE A 42 -18.50 4.36 8.24
CA ILE A 42 -18.36 3.14 7.42
C ILE A 42 -17.89 3.47 5.99
N GLN A 43 -18.37 4.58 5.42
CA GLN A 43 -17.96 4.97 4.06
C GLN A 43 -16.47 5.33 3.99
N LEU A 44 -15.96 6.00 5.03
CA LEU A 44 -14.54 6.29 5.15
C LEU A 44 -13.73 5.00 5.35
N GLN A 45 -14.19 4.09 6.21
CA GLN A 45 -13.55 2.79 6.42
C GLN A 45 -13.47 2.00 5.11
N ASP A 46 -14.57 1.90 4.35
CA ASP A 46 -14.60 1.21 3.06
C ASP A 46 -13.63 1.82 2.05
N SER A 47 -13.59 3.16 2.00
CA SER A 47 -12.67 3.89 1.13
C SER A 47 -11.21 3.55 1.46
N VAL A 48 -10.85 3.56 2.74
CA VAL A 48 -9.50 3.23 3.22
C VAL A 48 -9.16 1.76 2.98
N ILE A 49 -10.08 0.84 3.26
CA ILE A 49 -9.88 -0.59 3.07
C ILE A 49 -9.65 -0.91 1.59
N ARG A 50 -10.40 -0.27 0.69
CA ARG A 50 -10.16 -0.40 -0.74
C ARG A 50 -8.74 0.03 -1.12
N ARG A 51 -8.18 1.07 -0.49
CA ARG A 51 -6.79 1.49 -0.71
C ARG A 51 -5.80 0.44 -0.18
N PHE A 52 -6.01 -0.12 1.00
CA PHE A 52 -5.18 -1.22 1.53
C PHE A 52 -5.18 -2.46 0.64
N GLN A 53 -6.31 -2.80 0.01
CA GLN A 53 -6.37 -3.90 -0.96
C GLN A 53 -5.46 -3.65 -2.17
N ILE A 54 -5.45 -2.41 -2.70
CA ILE A 54 -4.56 -2.02 -3.81
C ILE A 54 -3.10 -2.12 -3.38
N ILE A 55 -2.77 -1.61 -2.19
CA ILE A 55 -1.42 -1.69 -1.62
C ILE A 55 -0.93 -3.15 -1.55
N GLY A 56 -1.73 -4.04 -0.97
CA GLY A 56 -1.36 -5.44 -0.80
C GLY A 56 -1.26 -6.21 -2.12
N GLU A 57 -2.18 -5.96 -3.06
CA GLU A 57 -2.16 -6.58 -4.39
C GLU A 57 -0.92 -6.15 -5.18
N ALA A 58 -0.66 -4.84 -5.27
CA ALA A 58 0.51 -4.31 -5.97
C ALA A 58 1.82 -4.79 -5.34
N ALA A 59 1.91 -4.85 -4.00
CA ALA A 59 3.06 -5.41 -3.29
C ALA A 59 3.29 -6.90 -3.60
N GLY A 60 2.21 -7.65 -3.88
CA GLY A 60 2.26 -9.05 -4.27
C GLY A 60 2.97 -9.28 -5.61
N HIS A 61 2.84 -8.33 -6.54
CA HIS A 61 3.46 -8.36 -7.87
C HIS A 61 4.92 -7.87 -7.89
N ILE A 62 5.43 -7.34 -6.78
CA ILE A 62 6.84 -6.96 -6.66
C ILE A 62 7.71 -8.23 -6.60
N PRO A 63 8.72 -8.38 -7.48
CA PRO A 63 9.52 -9.60 -7.57
C PRO A 63 10.53 -9.69 -6.42
N ASP A 64 10.99 -10.91 -6.13
CA ASP A 64 11.89 -11.14 -5.00
C ASP A 64 13.26 -10.46 -5.16
N GLU A 65 13.74 -10.25 -6.39
CA GLU A 65 14.97 -9.50 -6.65
C GLU A 65 14.86 -8.08 -6.12
N LEU A 66 13.76 -7.37 -6.42
CA LEU A 66 13.55 -6.01 -5.93
C LEU A 66 13.34 -5.99 -4.41
N ARG A 67 12.67 -7.01 -3.86
CA ARG A 67 12.49 -7.13 -2.40
C ARG A 67 13.83 -7.29 -1.67
N LYS A 68 14.78 -8.02 -2.27
CA LYS A 68 16.13 -8.21 -1.72
C LYS A 68 16.99 -6.95 -1.77
N GLU A 69 16.82 -6.12 -2.79
CA GLU A 69 17.47 -4.80 -2.89
C GLU A 69 16.96 -3.83 -1.80
N PHE A 70 15.70 -3.97 -1.39
CA PHE A 70 15.07 -3.12 -0.37
C PHE A 70 14.53 -3.94 0.81
N PRO A 71 15.42 -4.59 1.62
CA PRO A 71 15.01 -5.52 2.66
C PRO A 71 14.39 -4.85 3.89
N ASN A 72 14.60 -3.54 4.05
CA ASN A 72 14.02 -2.75 5.14
C ASN A 72 12.51 -2.52 4.96
N ILE A 73 11.99 -2.69 3.74
CA ILE A 73 10.56 -2.62 3.48
C ILE A 73 9.95 -3.98 3.86
N PRO A 74 8.93 -4.03 4.73
CA PRO A 74 8.35 -5.29 5.21
C PRO A 74 7.39 -5.91 4.17
N TRP A 75 7.87 -6.21 2.97
CA TRP A 75 7.07 -6.67 1.81
C TRP A 75 6.07 -7.78 2.15
N LYS A 76 6.54 -8.81 2.88
CA LYS A 76 5.68 -9.94 3.28
C LYS A 76 4.53 -9.50 4.20
N LYS A 77 4.78 -8.54 5.11
CA LYS A 77 3.75 -7.98 5.99
C LYS A 77 2.73 -7.18 5.19
N ILE A 78 3.18 -6.36 4.23
CA ILE A 78 2.30 -5.56 3.36
C ILE A 78 1.35 -6.46 2.57
N VAL A 79 1.87 -7.54 1.97
CA VAL A 79 1.04 -8.53 1.26
C VAL A 79 0.08 -9.23 2.21
N ALA A 80 0.54 -9.64 3.40
CA ALA A 80 -0.29 -10.32 4.39
C ALA A 80 -1.41 -9.43 4.96
N GLN A 81 -1.17 -8.12 5.10
CA GLN A 81 -2.16 -7.15 5.58
C GLN A 81 -3.42 -7.11 4.69
N ARG A 82 -3.31 -7.41 3.39
CA ARG A 82 -4.48 -7.61 2.52
C ARG A 82 -5.44 -8.65 3.08
N ASN A 83 -4.90 -9.77 3.54
CA ASN A 83 -5.70 -10.89 4.03
C ASN A 83 -6.29 -10.57 5.43
N LEU A 84 -5.51 -9.91 6.30
CA LEU A 84 -6.00 -9.49 7.62
C LEU A 84 -7.19 -8.52 7.51
N ILE A 85 -7.08 -7.53 6.63
CA ILE A 85 -8.11 -6.49 6.46
C ILE A 85 -9.37 -7.04 5.78
N ILE A 86 -9.24 -8.01 4.87
CA ILE A 86 -10.38 -8.62 4.16
C ILE A 86 -11.11 -9.67 5.03
N HIS A 87 -10.38 -10.52 5.74
CA HIS A 87 -11.00 -11.64 6.46
C HIS A 87 -11.65 -11.23 7.78
N ASP A 88 -11.10 -10.25 8.47
CA ASP A 88 -11.63 -9.82 9.76
C ASP A 88 -12.58 -8.64 9.65
N TYR A 89 -12.92 -8.13 8.46
CA TYR A 89 -13.68 -6.86 8.26
C TYR A 89 -14.98 -6.75 9.08
N ALA A 90 -15.66 -7.86 9.37
CA ALA A 90 -16.85 -7.88 10.22
C ALA A 90 -16.57 -7.56 11.70
N THR A 91 -15.31 -7.60 12.12
CA THR A 91 -14.80 -7.31 13.48
C THR A 91 -13.43 -6.62 13.43
N VAL A 92 -13.06 -5.99 12.30
CA VAL A 92 -11.82 -5.23 12.19
C VAL A 92 -11.96 -4.11 13.20
N ARG A 93 -11.16 -4.22 14.26
CA ARG A 93 -10.98 -3.16 15.22
C ARG A 93 -10.49 -1.97 14.41
N SER A 94 -11.38 -1.03 14.11
CA SER A 94 -11.07 0.20 13.40
C SER A 94 -9.82 0.88 13.95
N GLY A 95 -9.51 0.70 15.23
CA GLY A 95 -8.25 1.08 15.86
C GLY A 95 -6.98 0.40 15.30
N GLU A 96 -7.00 -0.88 14.90
CA GLU A 96 -5.85 -1.53 14.26
C GLU A 96 -5.55 -0.93 12.88
N VAL A 97 -6.59 -0.72 12.07
CA VAL A 97 -6.45 -0.03 10.78
C VAL A 97 -5.96 1.41 11.01
N TRP A 98 -6.53 2.10 11.99
CA TRP A 98 -6.10 3.44 12.36
C TRP A 98 -4.63 3.50 12.79
N MET A 99 -4.16 2.53 13.58
CA MET A 99 -2.75 2.42 13.95
C MET A 99 -1.84 2.27 12.73
N VAL A 100 -2.21 1.43 11.76
CA VAL A 100 -1.42 1.27 10.52
C VAL A 100 -1.36 2.60 9.75
N ILE A 101 -2.48 3.31 9.63
CA ILE A 101 -2.53 4.62 8.97
C ILE A 101 -1.61 5.63 9.66
N GLN A 102 -1.65 5.70 10.99
CA GLN A 102 -0.93 6.72 11.75
C GLN A 102 0.55 6.39 12.01
N LYS A 103 0.94 5.11 11.99
CA LYS A 103 2.29 4.66 12.39
C LYS A 103 3.08 3.98 11.28
N ASP A 104 2.45 3.10 10.51
CA ASP A 104 3.15 2.28 9.51
C ASP A 104 3.26 3.01 8.16
N LEU A 105 2.15 3.58 7.65
CA LEU A 105 2.14 4.25 6.33
C LEU A 105 3.11 5.45 6.21
N PRO A 106 3.25 6.33 7.22
CA PRO A 106 4.18 7.46 7.15
C PRO A 106 5.65 7.02 7.07
N VAL A 107 5.97 5.83 7.58
CA VAL A 107 7.31 5.25 7.50
C VAL A 107 7.51 4.51 6.17
N LEU A 108 6.48 3.83 5.68
CA LEU A 108 6.53 3.05 4.44
C LEU A 108 6.67 3.93 3.19
N LYS A 109 5.90 5.02 3.10
CA LYS A 109 5.82 5.85 1.89
C LYS A 109 7.19 6.44 1.45
N PRO A 110 8.01 7.04 2.33
CA PRO A 110 9.35 7.49 1.95
C PRO A 110 10.24 6.37 1.41
N GLN A 111 10.14 5.15 1.96
CA GLN A 111 10.90 4.00 1.46
C GLN A 111 10.49 3.64 0.03
N LEU A 112 9.18 3.63 -0.25
CA LEU A 112 8.66 3.36 -1.60
C LEU A 112 9.06 4.44 -2.62
N ILE A 113 9.15 5.71 -2.20
CA ILE A 113 9.64 6.79 -3.07
C ILE A 113 11.10 6.52 -3.48
N VAL A 114 11.95 6.06 -2.56
CA VAL A 114 13.33 5.66 -2.90
C VAL A 114 13.35 4.51 -3.92
N VAL A 115 12.47 3.51 -3.75
CA VAL A 115 12.34 2.41 -4.73
C VAL A 115 11.91 2.94 -6.10
N LYS A 116 10.94 3.87 -6.14
CA LYS A 116 10.45 4.50 -7.37
C LYS A 116 11.58 5.21 -8.10
N GLU A 117 12.36 6.03 -7.40
CA GLU A 117 13.49 6.75 -7.96
C GLU A 117 14.59 5.81 -8.47
N TYR A 118 14.86 4.72 -7.75
CA TYR A 118 15.80 3.68 -8.19
C TYR A 118 15.35 3.03 -9.51
N LEU A 119 14.06 2.68 -9.63
CA LEU A 119 13.50 2.09 -10.84
C LEU A 119 13.48 3.06 -12.04
N GLN A 120 13.38 4.37 -11.79
CA GLN A 120 13.40 5.40 -12.84
C GLN A 120 14.81 5.68 -13.40
N LYS A 121 15.86 5.37 -12.63
CA LYS A 121 17.27 5.59 -13.02
C LYS A 121 17.89 4.42 -13.80
N GLN A 122 17.13 3.35 -14.01
CA GLN A 122 17.56 2.14 -14.75
C GLN A 122 16.88 1.98 -16.10
#